data_AF-A0A939QYG8-F1
#
_entry.id   AF-A0A939QYG8-F1
#
_cell.length_a   1.000
_cell.length_b   1.000
_cell.length_c   1.000
_cell.angle_alpha   90.00
_cell.angle_beta   90.00
_cell.angle_gamma   90.00
#
_symmetry.space_group_name_H-M   'P 1'
#
loop_
_entity.id
_entity.type
_entity.pdbx_description
1 polymer ?
#
loop_
_entity_poly.entity_id
_entity_poly.type
_entity_poly.pdbx_seq_one_letter_code
_entity_poly.pdbx_strand_id
1 'polypeptide(L)'
;MRLRYLLLAFLLPAVTGCFDEPDPVVSVINAEGVTVEVGKTVQIIATTNTLADITFESANPAIATVSSNGEVTGVAVGSTTVTLSVEAYEKEFTAASTTVSVNVVEAYVPPTPEDDLPPEIKDGATVLSTNADVEKFLTDVHYPNHDCTFSDLRSWAQTNGVSVCPGKSDRPQEYTIRWTPDQSAGDIVVTVTEPTRTWEYTATAGASSVTITNLLPNTHYVYEAKAGSKVLTKGSFDVTGKVHQLFIRTMIRNARDLGGWKTEDGKTVKYRMVYRGGRLESTYVGKTGKVALKTEGIKAQLDLRGHTKSGAEEFMKKEESPLYPLFEDFEFLAPSIEEGYSQMLNDDKEKTRQCMQFIFDMVDKNKPVYFHCSLGRDRTGTIAMLTLGILGVPEGDISQEYELTQFAPHGYATSDGENTKMTRSIDYKGAANVIWGYAGSGSFQDGVNAYLLEIGISQADIDKFKKNMLQ
;
A
#
# COMPACT_ATOMS: atom_id res chain seq x y z
N MET A 1 -8.26 -43.28 3.42
CA MET A 1 -9.00 -43.40 4.70
C MET A 1 -10.22 -42.47 4.61
N ARG A 2 -11.37 -43.00 4.18
CA ARG A 2 -12.68 -42.30 4.20
C ARG A 2 -13.30 -42.59 5.57
N LEU A 3 -13.64 -41.55 6.34
CA LEU A 3 -14.36 -41.73 7.61
C LEU A 3 -15.87 -41.64 7.36
N ARG A 4 -16.55 -42.64 7.91
CA ARG A 4 -17.95 -43.00 7.75
C ARG A 4 -18.83 -42.11 8.64
N TYR A 5 -19.99 -41.71 8.15
CA TYR A 5 -21.18 -41.54 9.00
C TYR A 5 -22.23 -42.57 8.59
N LEU A 6 -22.67 -43.33 9.59
CA LEU A 6 -23.62 -44.43 9.54
C LEU A 6 -24.97 -43.98 8.95
N LEU A 7 -25.43 -44.66 7.89
CA LEU A 7 -26.85 -44.70 7.55
C LEU A 7 -27.48 -45.85 8.34
N LEU A 8 -28.40 -45.53 9.26
CA LEU A 8 -29.23 -46.52 9.93
C LEU A 8 -30.35 -46.93 8.95
N ALA A 9 -30.29 -48.15 8.44
CA ALA A 9 -31.32 -48.72 7.58
C ALA A 9 -32.55 -49.12 8.42
N PHE A 10 -33.66 -48.42 8.23
CA PHE A 10 -34.98 -48.95 8.54
C PHE A 10 -35.62 -49.46 7.25
N LEU A 11 -35.72 -50.79 7.15
CA LEU A 11 -36.56 -51.50 6.19
C LEU A 11 -38.03 -51.21 6.54
N LEU A 12 -38.73 -50.47 5.67
CA LEU A 12 -40.18 -50.35 5.64
C LEU A 12 -40.69 -50.83 4.26
N PRO A 13 -41.90 -51.39 4.21
CA PRO A 13 -42.36 -52.24 3.12
C PRO A 13 -42.56 -51.45 1.82
N ALA A 14 -42.33 -52.12 0.68
CA ALA A 14 -42.66 -51.59 -0.64
C ALA A 14 -44.17 -51.31 -0.72
N VAL A 15 -44.53 -50.04 -0.54
CA VAL A 15 -45.84 -49.50 -0.92
C VAL A 15 -45.70 -49.05 -2.37
N THR A 16 -46.15 -49.90 -3.30
CA THR A 16 -46.40 -49.47 -4.68
C THR A 16 -47.68 -48.64 -4.70
N GLY A 17 -47.56 -47.37 -4.30
CA GLY A 17 -48.53 -46.32 -4.60
C GLY A 17 -47.85 -45.32 -5.51
N CYS A 18 -48.48 -44.96 -6.63
CA CYS A 18 -48.12 -43.76 -7.39
C CYS A 18 -48.22 -42.57 -6.42
N PHE A 19 -47.08 -42.08 -5.95
CA PHE A 19 -46.98 -40.71 -5.48
C PHE A 19 -46.72 -39.87 -6.72
N ASP A 20 -47.72 -39.10 -7.16
CA ASP A 20 -47.45 -38.00 -8.08
C ASP A 20 -46.52 -37.03 -7.33
N GLU A 21 -45.26 -36.92 -7.74
CA GLU A 21 -44.40 -35.85 -7.24
C GLU A 21 -45.02 -34.51 -7.67
N PRO A 22 -45.05 -33.48 -6.79
CA PRO A 22 -45.60 -32.19 -7.16
C PRO A 22 -44.79 -31.61 -8.33
N ASP A 23 -45.48 -31.04 -9.33
CA ASP A 23 -44.82 -30.38 -10.46
C ASP A 23 -43.74 -29.39 -9.97
N PRO A 24 -42.61 -29.28 -10.68
CA PRO A 24 -41.52 -28.40 -10.30
C PRO A 24 -41.98 -26.94 -10.27
N VAL A 25 -41.56 -26.23 -9.24
CA VAL A 25 -41.66 -24.79 -9.08
C VAL A 25 -40.24 -24.26 -9.05
N VAL A 26 -39.88 -23.42 -10.02
CA VAL A 26 -38.60 -22.71 -10.02
C VAL A 26 -38.82 -21.35 -9.37
N SER A 27 -38.19 -21.14 -8.21
CA SER A 27 -38.27 -19.89 -7.44
C SER A 27 -36.94 -19.15 -7.51
N VAL A 28 -36.99 -17.90 -7.93
CA VAL A 28 -35.84 -16.98 -7.92
C VAL A 28 -35.79 -16.28 -6.57
N ILE A 29 -34.65 -16.36 -5.89
CA ILE A 29 -34.47 -15.75 -4.57
C ILE A 29 -34.25 -14.23 -4.69
N ASN A 30 -33.59 -13.77 -5.76
CA ASN A 30 -33.38 -12.36 -6.07
C ASN A 30 -34.34 -11.85 -7.17
N ALA A 31 -35.64 -11.92 -6.91
CA ALA A 31 -36.71 -11.73 -7.91
C ALA A 31 -36.89 -10.31 -8.50
N GLU A 32 -36.18 -9.28 -8.01
CA GLU A 32 -36.36 -7.88 -8.42
C GLU A 32 -35.65 -7.50 -9.74
N GLY A 33 -35.20 -8.50 -10.51
CA GLY A 33 -34.34 -8.26 -11.67
C GLY A 33 -32.90 -7.97 -11.27
N VAL A 34 -31.99 -8.13 -12.22
CA VAL A 34 -30.54 -8.11 -11.99
C VAL A 34 -29.93 -6.95 -12.77
N THR A 35 -29.20 -6.07 -12.11
CA THR A 35 -28.42 -5.02 -12.78
C THR A 35 -26.94 -5.36 -12.71
N VAL A 36 -26.24 -5.29 -13.85
CA VAL A 36 -24.81 -5.59 -13.95
C VAL A 36 -24.12 -4.55 -14.85
N GLU A 37 -22.91 -4.15 -14.48
CA GLU A 37 -22.09 -3.27 -15.34
C GLU A 37 -21.40 -4.09 -16.45
N VAL A 38 -21.16 -3.47 -17.61
CA VAL A 38 -20.37 -4.11 -18.68
C VAL A 38 -19.02 -4.61 -18.15
N GLY A 39 -18.72 -5.89 -18.37
CA GLY A 39 -17.50 -6.57 -17.91
C GLY A 39 -17.50 -7.03 -16.45
N LYS A 40 -18.59 -6.83 -15.70
CA LYS A 40 -18.76 -7.34 -14.32
C LYS A 40 -19.69 -8.57 -14.30
N THR A 41 -19.67 -9.28 -13.18
CA THR A 41 -20.50 -10.46 -12.96
C THR A 41 -21.39 -10.34 -11.73
N VAL A 42 -22.53 -11.02 -11.74
CA VAL A 42 -23.51 -11.06 -10.66
C VAL A 42 -24.22 -12.42 -10.64
N GLN A 43 -24.56 -12.90 -9.45
CA GLN A 43 -25.14 -14.23 -9.26
C GLN A 43 -26.66 -14.19 -9.28
N ILE A 44 -27.29 -15.03 -10.11
CA ILE A 44 -28.71 -15.41 -9.94
C ILE A 44 -28.77 -16.62 -9.01
N ILE A 45 -29.63 -16.54 -7.99
CA ILE A 45 -29.84 -17.64 -7.04
C ILE A 45 -31.26 -18.15 -7.23
N ALA A 46 -31.40 -19.45 -7.54
CA ALA A 46 -32.68 -20.09 -7.74
C ALA A 46 -32.75 -21.45 -7.04
N THR A 47 -33.97 -21.86 -6.72
CA THR A 47 -34.27 -23.14 -6.06
C THR A 47 -35.44 -23.81 -6.76
N THR A 48 -35.46 -25.14 -6.74
CA THR A 48 -36.62 -25.94 -7.13
C THR A 48 -37.03 -26.87 -5.98
N ASN A 49 -38.31 -27.25 -5.94
CA ASN A 49 -38.88 -28.23 -5.00
C ASN A 49 -38.63 -29.69 -5.42
N THR A 50 -37.92 -29.92 -6.53
CA THR A 50 -37.56 -31.25 -7.04
C THR A 50 -36.05 -31.50 -6.89
N LEU A 51 -35.60 -32.73 -7.15
CA LEU A 51 -34.17 -33.07 -7.21
C LEU A 51 -33.53 -32.78 -8.57
N ALA A 52 -34.27 -32.22 -9.52
CA ALA A 52 -33.78 -31.94 -10.87
C ALA A 52 -32.90 -30.69 -10.91
N ASP A 53 -31.87 -30.71 -11.77
CA ASP A 53 -30.97 -29.58 -11.94
C ASP A 53 -31.67 -28.41 -12.66
N ILE A 54 -31.38 -27.18 -12.22
CA ILE A 54 -31.85 -25.96 -12.87
C ILE A 54 -30.85 -25.58 -13.97
N THR A 55 -31.37 -25.36 -15.18
CA THR A 55 -30.61 -24.86 -16.32
C THR A 55 -30.83 -23.36 -16.49
N PHE A 56 -29.81 -22.65 -17.01
CA PHE A 56 -29.82 -21.21 -17.22
C PHE A 56 -29.51 -20.88 -18.67
N GLU A 57 -30.30 -20.00 -19.28
CA GLU A 57 -30.09 -19.56 -20.65
C GLU A 57 -30.35 -18.05 -20.77
N SER A 58 -29.45 -17.33 -21.44
CA SER A 58 -29.66 -15.91 -21.76
C SER A 58 -30.32 -15.77 -23.14
N ALA A 59 -31.42 -15.01 -23.22
CA ALA A 59 -32.10 -14.73 -24.47
C ALA A 59 -31.26 -13.88 -25.46
N ASN A 60 -30.27 -13.14 -24.95
CA ASN A 60 -29.34 -12.38 -25.78
C ASN A 60 -27.93 -12.36 -25.18
N PRO A 61 -27.08 -13.35 -25.52
CA PRO A 61 -25.69 -13.42 -25.09
C PRO A 61 -24.82 -12.22 -25.51
N ALA A 62 -25.23 -11.45 -26.52
CA ALA A 62 -24.52 -10.23 -26.91
C ALA A 62 -24.74 -9.07 -25.92
N ILE A 63 -25.78 -9.14 -25.08
CA ILE A 63 -26.05 -8.20 -24.00
C ILE A 63 -25.53 -8.74 -22.67
N ALA A 64 -25.88 -9.99 -22.31
CA ALA A 64 -25.35 -10.64 -21.11
C ALA A 64 -25.25 -12.16 -21.29
N THR A 65 -24.17 -12.79 -20.83
CA THR A 65 -24.02 -14.25 -20.80
C THR A 65 -24.35 -14.79 -19.42
N VAL A 66 -24.78 -16.05 -19.33
CA VAL A 66 -24.97 -16.75 -18.05
C VAL A 66 -24.26 -18.10 -18.08
N SER A 67 -23.60 -18.47 -16.99
CA SER A 67 -22.94 -19.77 -16.83
C SER A 67 -23.92 -20.85 -16.34
N SER A 68 -23.47 -22.11 -16.31
CA SER A 68 -24.27 -23.23 -15.81
C SER A 68 -24.60 -23.17 -14.31
N ASN A 69 -23.93 -22.29 -13.55
CA ASN A 69 -24.22 -22.09 -12.12
C ASN A 69 -24.98 -20.77 -11.84
N GLY A 70 -25.47 -20.08 -12.88
CA GLY A 70 -26.25 -18.84 -12.74
C GLY A 70 -25.44 -17.55 -12.58
N GLU A 71 -24.13 -17.57 -12.85
CA GLU A 71 -23.31 -16.34 -12.88
C GLU A 71 -23.52 -15.60 -14.20
N VAL A 72 -24.06 -14.38 -14.11
CA VAL A 72 -24.36 -13.50 -15.25
C VAL A 72 -23.24 -12.51 -15.47
N THR A 73 -22.74 -12.39 -16.70
CA THR A 73 -21.71 -11.40 -17.10
C THR A 73 -22.31 -10.37 -18.05
N GLY A 74 -22.13 -9.08 -17.77
CA GLY A 74 -22.54 -8.00 -18.67
C GLY A 74 -21.61 -7.87 -19.88
N VAL A 75 -22.15 -7.92 -21.10
CA VAL A 75 -21.39 -7.87 -22.37
C VAL A 75 -21.56 -6.52 -23.07
N ALA A 76 -22.79 -6.02 -23.18
CA ALA A 76 -23.09 -4.72 -23.81
C ALA A 76 -24.32 -4.07 -23.16
N VAL A 77 -24.36 -2.74 -23.19
CA VAL A 77 -25.46 -1.94 -22.62
C VAL A 77 -26.79 -2.33 -23.27
N GLY A 78 -27.80 -2.56 -22.44
CA GLY A 78 -29.12 -2.98 -22.89
C GLY A 78 -29.82 -3.83 -21.84
N SER A 79 -30.92 -4.45 -22.22
CA SER A 79 -31.62 -5.40 -21.36
C SER A 79 -31.82 -6.72 -22.07
N THR A 80 -31.75 -7.80 -21.31
CA THR A 80 -32.06 -9.16 -21.77
C THR A 80 -32.76 -9.93 -20.66
N THR A 81 -33.18 -11.15 -20.95
CA THR A 81 -33.83 -12.03 -19.98
C THR A 81 -33.01 -13.31 -19.83
N VAL A 82 -32.82 -13.76 -18.60
CA VAL A 82 -32.28 -15.09 -18.31
C VAL A 82 -33.45 -16.00 -17.95
N THR A 83 -33.59 -17.09 -18.69
CA THR A 83 -34.56 -18.17 -18.43
C THR A 83 -33.93 -19.20 -17.52
N LEU A 84 -34.67 -19.61 -16.50
CA LEU A 84 -34.32 -20.70 -15.60
C LEU A 84 -35.33 -21.83 -15.81
N SER A 85 -34.86 -23.03 -16.11
CA SER A 85 -35.74 -24.15 -16.46
C SER A 85 -35.34 -25.46 -15.80
N VAL A 86 -36.36 -26.26 -15.47
CA VAL A 86 -36.26 -27.66 -15.10
C VAL A 86 -36.98 -28.45 -16.20
N GLU A 87 -36.28 -29.38 -16.84
CA GLU A 87 -36.84 -30.24 -17.90
C GLU A 87 -37.79 -31.29 -17.32
N ALA A 88 -38.74 -31.76 -18.12
CA ALA A 88 -39.65 -32.84 -17.72
C ALA A 88 -38.88 -34.17 -17.60
N TYR A 89 -39.19 -34.98 -16.59
CA TYR A 89 -38.60 -36.30 -16.39
C TYR A 89 -39.66 -37.42 -16.50
N GLU A 90 -39.39 -38.40 -17.37
CA GLU A 90 -40.09 -39.70 -17.59
C GLU A 90 -41.53 -39.87 -17.05
N LYS A 91 -42.43 -38.92 -17.36
CA LYS A 91 -43.85 -38.86 -16.93
C LYS A 91 -44.09 -38.59 -15.43
N GLU A 92 -43.03 -38.33 -14.66
CA GLU A 92 -43.11 -38.04 -13.22
C GLU A 92 -43.47 -36.59 -12.93
N PHE A 93 -43.02 -35.64 -13.77
CA PHE A 93 -43.41 -34.23 -13.66
C PHE A 93 -43.28 -33.47 -14.98
N THR A 94 -44.04 -32.38 -15.10
CA THR A 94 -43.99 -31.48 -16.27
C THR A 94 -42.85 -30.47 -16.16
N ALA A 95 -42.38 -29.94 -17.29
CA ALA A 95 -41.31 -28.94 -17.29
C ALA A 95 -41.80 -27.61 -16.67
N ALA A 96 -40.94 -26.93 -15.92
CA ALA A 96 -41.21 -25.61 -15.36
C ALA A 96 -40.11 -24.63 -15.72
N SER A 97 -40.50 -23.37 -15.96
CA SER A 97 -39.55 -22.30 -16.19
C SER A 97 -40.02 -20.97 -15.61
N THR A 98 -39.06 -20.10 -15.35
CA THR A 98 -39.29 -18.70 -14.99
C THR A 98 -38.21 -17.84 -15.62
N THR A 99 -38.38 -16.52 -15.60
CA THR A 99 -37.44 -15.58 -16.21
C THR A 99 -37.04 -14.48 -15.24
N VAL A 100 -35.82 -13.99 -15.39
CA VAL A 100 -35.27 -12.84 -14.67
C VAL A 100 -34.80 -11.80 -15.68
N SER A 101 -35.29 -10.58 -15.54
CA SER A 101 -34.79 -9.45 -16.33
C SER A 101 -33.37 -9.07 -15.89
N VAL A 102 -32.45 -8.96 -16.85
CA VAL A 102 -31.07 -8.51 -16.66
C VAL A 102 -30.90 -7.17 -17.38
N ASN A 103 -30.57 -6.12 -16.64
CA ASN A 103 -30.23 -4.81 -17.18
C ASN A 103 -28.72 -4.63 -17.12
N VAL A 104 -28.11 -4.42 -18.28
CA VAL A 104 -26.68 -4.13 -18.41
C VAL A 104 -26.51 -2.63 -18.60
N VAL A 105 -25.83 -2.00 -17.65
CA VAL A 105 -25.56 -0.56 -17.65
C VAL A 105 -24.12 -0.30 -18.04
N GLU A 106 -23.86 0.91 -18.54
CA GLU A 106 -22.48 1.37 -18.75
C GLU A 106 -21.67 1.23 -17.46
N ALA A 107 -20.40 0.88 -17.58
CA ALA A 107 -19.48 0.94 -16.46
C ALA A 107 -19.45 2.38 -15.94
N TYR A 108 -20.00 2.61 -14.76
CA TYR A 108 -20.04 3.94 -14.18
C TYR A 108 -18.63 4.32 -13.75
N VAL A 109 -17.96 5.13 -14.57
CA VAL A 109 -16.81 5.94 -14.14
C VAL A 109 -17.42 7.29 -13.76
N PRO A 110 -17.66 7.57 -12.46
CA PRO A 110 -18.08 8.91 -12.07
C PRO A 110 -17.05 9.89 -12.64
N PRO A 111 -17.45 10.95 -13.36
CA PRO A 111 -16.55 12.07 -13.54
C PRO A 111 -16.16 12.50 -12.12
N THR A 112 -14.87 12.42 -11.79
CA THR A 112 -14.36 13.10 -10.61
C THR A 112 -14.69 14.58 -10.85
N PRO A 113 -15.52 15.25 -10.03
CA PRO A 113 -15.76 16.67 -10.19
C PRO A 113 -14.42 17.36 -10.40
N GLU A 114 -14.32 18.32 -11.32
CA GLU A 114 -13.03 18.95 -11.65
C GLU A 114 -12.38 19.60 -10.40
N ASP A 115 -13.21 19.92 -9.40
CA ASP A 115 -12.86 20.42 -8.07
C ASP A 115 -12.29 19.36 -7.09
N ASP A 116 -12.48 18.07 -7.36
CA ASP A 116 -11.95 16.94 -6.57
C ASP A 116 -10.62 16.39 -7.11
N LEU A 117 -10.17 16.88 -8.27
CA LEU A 117 -8.88 16.49 -8.85
C LEU A 117 -7.71 17.17 -8.15
N PRO A 118 -6.55 16.49 -8.01
CA PRO A 118 -5.34 17.14 -7.55
C PRO A 118 -4.97 18.37 -8.40
N PRO A 119 -4.25 19.35 -7.82
CA PRO A 119 -3.84 20.56 -8.52
C PRO A 119 -3.16 20.27 -9.86
N GLU A 120 -3.44 21.09 -10.88
CA GLU A 120 -2.78 20.97 -12.17
C GLU A 120 -1.33 21.47 -12.11
N ILE A 121 -0.40 20.73 -12.72
CA ILE A 121 0.93 21.22 -13.05
C ILE A 121 0.86 22.05 -14.32
N LYS A 122 1.22 23.33 -14.20
CA LYS A 122 1.38 24.26 -15.33
C LYS A 122 2.83 24.28 -15.78
N ASP A 123 3.06 24.59 -17.06
CA ASP A 123 4.40 24.76 -17.60
C ASP A 123 5.16 25.88 -16.86
N GLY A 124 6.40 25.60 -16.48
CA GLY A 124 7.26 26.48 -15.68
C GLY A 124 6.87 26.59 -14.20
N ALA A 125 5.96 25.74 -13.70
CA ALA A 125 5.56 25.78 -12.29
C ALA A 125 6.67 25.26 -11.35
N THR A 126 6.63 25.73 -10.11
CA THR A 126 7.33 25.08 -8.99
C THR A 126 6.28 24.47 -8.07
N VAL A 127 6.40 23.18 -7.79
CA VAL A 127 5.43 22.41 -7.01
C VAL A 127 6.07 21.74 -5.81
N LEU A 128 5.31 21.59 -4.72
CA LEU A 128 5.78 20.96 -3.50
C LEU A 128 5.49 19.45 -3.56
N SER A 129 6.49 18.58 -3.42
CA SER A 129 6.26 17.13 -3.39
C SER A 129 5.88 16.60 -2.01
N THR A 130 6.43 17.20 -0.97
CA THR A 130 6.06 16.92 0.42
C THR A 130 4.61 17.31 0.66
N ASN A 131 3.89 16.58 1.50
CA ASN A 131 2.56 17.01 1.92
C ASN A 131 2.62 18.40 2.57
N ALA A 132 1.69 19.29 2.22
CA ALA A 132 1.70 20.67 2.72
C ALA A 132 1.69 20.75 4.26
N ASP A 133 0.94 19.87 4.95
CA ASP A 133 0.92 19.83 6.42
C ASP A 133 2.27 19.38 6.99
N VAL A 134 2.91 18.40 6.35
CA VAL A 134 4.22 17.88 6.75
C VAL A 134 5.28 18.96 6.55
N GLU A 135 5.29 19.63 5.40
CA GLU A 135 6.24 20.71 5.11
C GLU A 135 6.11 21.86 6.12
N LYS A 136 4.87 22.20 6.49
CA LYS A 136 4.58 23.21 7.51
C LYS A 136 5.04 22.75 8.89
N PHE A 137 4.75 21.52 9.30
CA PHE A 137 5.24 20.95 10.57
C PHE A 137 6.77 21.00 10.67
N LEU A 138 7.47 20.56 9.64
CA LEU A 138 8.94 20.56 9.58
C LEU A 138 9.55 21.97 9.57
N THR A 139 8.75 23.01 9.35
CA THR A 139 9.16 24.41 9.37
C THR A 139 8.83 25.10 10.68
N ASP A 140 7.72 24.73 11.31
CA ASP A 140 7.25 25.38 12.54
C ASP A 140 7.83 24.75 13.80
N VAL A 141 8.13 23.45 13.78
CA VAL A 141 8.52 22.68 14.97
C VAL A 141 9.99 22.34 14.89
N HIS A 142 10.76 22.68 15.92
CA HIS A 142 12.18 22.36 16.01
C HIS A 142 12.48 21.77 17.38
N TYR A 143 13.26 20.69 17.42
CA TYR A 143 13.67 20.03 18.65
C TYR A 143 15.08 20.47 19.03
N PRO A 144 15.30 20.96 20.25
CA PRO A 144 16.65 21.11 20.81
C PRO A 144 17.38 19.77 20.86
N ASN A 145 18.71 19.79 20.74
CA ASN A 145 19.51 18.58 20.97
C ASN A 145 19.24 18.01 22.36
N HIS A 146 19.08 16.68 22.43
CA HIS A 146 18.67 15.90 23.60
C HIS A 146 17.23 16.11 24.08
N ASP A 147 16.40 16.81 23.32
CA ASP A 147 15.00 17.03 23.66
C ASP A 147 14.05 16.32 22.70
N CYS A 148 13.82 15.03 22.99
CA CYS A 148 12.85 14.22 22.27
C CYS A 148 11.46 14.25 22.97
N THR A 149 10.97 15.41 23.41
CA THR A 149 9.61 15.50 23.98
C THR A 149 8.55 15.35 22.89
N PHE A 150 8.18 14.11 22.61
CA PHE A 150 7.17 13.78 21.61
C PHE A 150 5.76 14.12 22.09
N SER A 151 5.36 15.35 21.83
CA SER A 151 3.97 15.85 21.82
C SER A 151 3.75 16.98 20.81
N ASP A 152 4.82 17.52 20.24
CA ASP A 152 4.76 18.80 19.55
C ASP A 152 3.99 18.73 18.25
N LEU A 153 4.07 17.63 17.49
CA LEU A 153 3.24 17.47 16.29
C LEU A 153 1.74 17.51 16.61
N ARG A 154 1.28 16.91 17.70
CA ARG A 154 -0.15 16.93 18.06
C ARG A 154 -0.58 18.29 18.56
N SER A 155 0.20 18.91 19.43
CA SER A 155 -0.05 20.26 19.92
C SER A 155 -0.08 21.25 18.74
N TRP A 156 0.93 21.17 17.88
CA TRP A 156 1.01 21.93 16.64
C TRP A 156 -0.20 21.68 15.74
N ALA A 157 -0.59 20.43 15.52
CA ALA A 157 -1.70 20.09 14.65
C ALA A 157 -3.04 20.58 15.20
N GLN A 158 -3.25 20.50 16.51
CA GLN A 158 -4.42 21.10 17.18
C GLN A 158 -4.48 22.60 16.98
N THR A 159 -3.35 23.30 17.14
CA THR A 159 -3.27 24.75 16.91
C THR A 159 -3.47 25.14 15.44
N ASN A 160 -3.07 24.29 14.50
CA ASN A 160 -3.11 24.58 13.06
C ASN A 160 -4.31 23.93 12.34
N GLY A 161 -5.22 23.27 13.05
CA GLY A 161 -6.40 22.63 12.45
C GLY A 161 -6.10 21.42 11.56
N VAL A 162 -4.95 20.77 11.75
CA VAL A 162 -4.50 19.63 10.95
C VAL A 162 -4.96 18.31 11.58
N SER A 163 -5.58 17.43 10.79
CA SER A 163 -5.95 16.09 11.24
C SER A 163 -4.76 15.13 11.11
N VAL A 164 -4.19 14.74 12.25
CA VAL A 164 -3.08 13.77 12.30
C VAL A 164 -3.57 12.32 12.19
N CYS A 165 -4.80 12.03 12.63
CA CYS A 165 -5.42 10.70 12.62
C CYS A 165 -6.96 10.77 12.80
N PRO A 166 -7.77 10.23 11.87
CA PRO A 166 -7.40 9.76 10.54
C PRO A 166 -7.01 10.95 9.63
N GLY A 167 -5.79 10.92 9.11
CA GLY A 167 -5.26 11.90 8.15
C GLY A 167 -4.76 11.24 6.87
N LYS A 168 -4.60 12.03 5.81
CA LYS A 168 -3.90 11.64 4.56
C LYS A 168 -2.50 12.24 4.46
N SER A 169 -2.05 12.99 5.47
CA SER A 169 -0.82 13.78 5.41
C SER A 169 0.46 12.93 5.43
N ASP A 170 0.36 11.62 5.68
CA ASP A 170 1.48 10.68 5.47
C ASP A 170 1.75 10.34 3.99
N ARG A 171 0.94 10.85 3.06
CA ARG A 171 1.11 10.68 1.61
C ARG A 171 1.72 11.94 0.98
N PRO A 172 2.54 11.78 -0.07
CA PRO A 172 3.04 12.91 -0.84
C PRO A 172 1.91 13.73 -1.46
N GLN A 173 2.24 14.95 -1.86
CA GLN A 173 1.34 15.77 -2.65
C GLN A 173 1.10 15.11 -4.01
N GLU A 174 -0.16 15.09 -4.44
CA GLU A 174 -0.58 14.59 -5.75
C GLU A 174 -0.81 15.78 -6.68
N TYR A 175 -0.56 15.58 -7.98
CA TYR A 175 -0.77 16.57 -9.03
C TYR A 175 -1.40 15.94 -10.26
N THR A 176 -2.04 16.75 -11.09
CA THR A 176 -2.54 16.33 -12.39
C THR A 176 -1.77 16.98 -13.53
N ILE A 177 -1.48 16.22 -14.58
CA ILE A 177 -1.15 16.77 -15.90
C ILE A 177 -2.43 16.72 -16.71
N ARG A 178 -2.88 17.87 -17.22
CA ARG A 178 -4.17 18.00 -17.92
C ARG A 178 -3.97 18.35 -19.40
N TRP A 179 -4.94 17.95 -20.22
CA TRP A 179 -5.03 18.30 -21.63
C TRP A 179 -6.49 18.39 -22.06
N THR A 180 -6.74 19.00 -23.22
CA THR A 180 -8.08 19.04 -23.80
C THR A 180 -8.49 17.65 -24.27
N PRO A 181 -9.58 17.06 -23.74
CA PRO A 181 -10.01 15.72 -24.13
C PRO A 181 -10.37 15.65 -25.62
N ASP A 182 -9.97 14.56 -26.25
CA ASP A 182 -10.22 14.27 -27.66
C ASP A 182 -10.83 12.86 -27.76
N GLN A 183 -12.14 12.78 -27.98
CA GLN A 183 -12.84 11.50 -28.06
C GLN A 183 -12.51 10.69 -29.32
N SER A 184 -11.86 11.32 -30.30
CA SER A 184 -11.39 10.64 -31.52
C SER A 184 -9.98 10.08 -31.39
N ALA A 185 -9.26 10.45 -30.32
CA ALA A 185 -7.93 9.95 -30.03
C ALA A 185 -7.99 8.52 -29.47
N GLY A 186 -6.98 7.71 -29.83
CA GLY A 186 -6.72 6.44 -29.14
C GLY A 186 -6.13 6.65 -27.74
N ASP A 187 -5.49 5.62 -27.20
CA ASP A 187 -4.84 5.71 -25.88
C ASP A 187 -3.82 6.84 -25.82
N ILE A 188 -3.79 7.51 -24.67
CA ILE A 188 -2.95 8.67 -24.40
C ILE A 188 -1.78 8.22 -23.55
N VAL A 189 -0.57 8.51 -24.02
CA VAL A 189 0.68 8.22 -23.32
C VAL A 189 1.22 9.52 -22.76
N VAL A 190 1.41 9.57 -21.45
CA VAL A 190 2.01 10.70 -20.74
C VAL A 190 3.36 10.27 -20.21
N THR A 191 4.42 10.90 -20.70
CA THR A 191 5.76 10.74 -20.16
C THR A 191 6.06 11.86 -19.18
N VAL A 192 6.59 11.51 -18.02
CA VAL A 192 7.17 12.46 -17.04
C VAL A 192 8.62 12.05 -16.85
N THR A 193 9.55 12.98 -17.00
CA THR A 193 10.99 12.67 -17.02
C THR A 193 11.73 13.61 -16.10
N GLU A 194 12.58 13.02 -15.27
CA GLU A 194 13.63 13.72 -14.52
C GLU A 194 15.01 13.34 -15.08
N PRO A 195 16.14 13.87 -14.56
CA PRO A 195 17.46 13.58 -15.11
C PRO A 195 17.84 12.09 -15.17
N THR A 196 17.31 11.26 -14.27
CA THR A 196 17.73 9.84 -14.16
C THR A 196 16.66 8.83 -14.56
N ARG A 197 15.40 9.26 -14.71
CA ARG A 197 14.24 8.36 -14.90
C ARG A 197 13.15 9.00 -15.75
N THR A 198 12.47 8.16 -16.51
CA THR A 198 11.22 8.49 -17.21
C THR A 198 10.13 7.54 -16.74
N TRP A 199 8.99 8.12 -16.38
CA TRP A 199 7.75 7.42 -16.10
C TRP A 199 6.80 7.55 -17.27
N GLU A 200 6.11 6.47 -17.58
CA GLU A 200 5.05 6.44 -18.57
C GLU A 200 3.72 6.13 -17.88
N TYR A 201 2.73 6.96 -18.14
CA TYR A 201 1.35 6.80 -17.69
C TYR A 201 0.46 6.66 -18.92
N THR A 202 -0.50 5.74 -18.85
CA THR A 202 -1.48 5.53 -19.92
C THR A 202 -2.85 5.98 -19.45
N ALA A 203 -3.55 6.76 -20.27
CA ALA A 203 -4.95 7.12 -20.08
C ALA A 203 -5.77 6.64 -21.29
N THR A 204 -7.01 6.24 -21.04
CA THR A 204 -7.92 5.76 -22.10
C THR A 204 -8.34 6.90 -23.02
N ALA A 205 -8.79 6.56 -24.23
CA ALA A 205 -9.45 7.49 -25.14
C ALA A 205 -10.50 8.35 -24.41
N GLY A 206 -10.52 9.66 -24.69
CA GLY A 206 -11.43 10.62 -24.06
C GLY A 206 -11.04 11.11 -22.66
N ALA A 207 -10.00 10.56 -22.03
CA ALA A 207 -9.46 11.11 -20.79
C ALA A 207 -8.89 12.52 -21.01
N SER A 208 -8.84 13.32 -19.93
CA SER A 208 -8.33 14.70 -19.94
C SER A 208 -7.19 14.94 -18.95
N SER A 209 -6.80 13.93 -18.16
CA SER A 209 -5.72 14.07 -17.20
C SER A 209 -5.10 12.74 -16.78
N VAL A 210 -3.88 12.80 -16.23
CA VAL A 210 -3.30 11.76 -15.37
C VAL A 210 -2.89 12.35 -14.03
N THR A 211 -3.06 11.59 -12.96
CA THR A 211 -2.51 11.93 -11.64
C THR A 211 -1.08 11.39 -11.51
N ILE A 212 -0.17 12.24 -11.07
CA ILE A 212 1.22 11.90 -10.77
C ILE A 212 1.53 12.16 -9.29
N THR A 213 2.50 11.42 -8.76
CA THR A 213 2.88 11.43 -7.35
C THR A 213 4.34 10.99 -7.20
N ASN A 214 4.84 10.91 -5.96
CA ASN A 214 6.22 10.52 -5.61
C ASN A 214 7.32 11.37 -6.26
N LEU A 215 7.03 12.64 -6.52
CA LEU A 215 8.00 13.58 -7.09
C LEU A 215 9.20 13.76 -6.15
N LEU A 216 10.42 13.63 -6.69
CA LEU A 216 11.65 13.77 -5.91
C LEU A 216 11.89 15.26 -5.59
N PRO A 217 12.13 15.64 -4.33
CA PRO A 217 12.48 17.02 -4.00
C PRO A 217 13.73 17.52 -4.75
N ASN A 218 13.81 18.83 -4.97
CA ASN A 218 14.94 19.51 -5.60
C ASN A 218 15.30 18.96 -6.99
N THR A 219 14.27 18.59 -7.77
CA THR A 219 14.44 17.93 -9.07
C THR A 219 13.61 18.64 -10.13
N HIS A 220 14.21 18.82 -11.30
CA HIS A 220 13.54 19.36 -12.49
C HIS A 220 12.91 18.23 -13.29
N TYR A 221 11.67 18.45 -13.73
CA TYR A 221 10.90 17.50 -14.53
C TYR A 221 10.44 18.12 -15.84
N VAL A 222 10.37 17.30 -16.87
CA VAL A 222 9.67 17.61 -18.13
C VAL A 222 8.55 16.60 -18.34
N TYR A 223 7.44 17.04 -18.92
CA TYR A 223 6.32 16.16 -19.25
C TYR A 223 5.83 16.38 -20.67
N GLU A 224 5.25 15.32 -21.24
CA GLU A 224 4.64 15.34 -22.57
C GLU A 224 3.51 14.30 -22.62
N ALA A 225 2.32 14.71 -23.06
CA ALA A 225 1.17 13.84 -23.31
C ALA A 225 0.92 13.74 -24.82
N LYS A 226 0.75 12.52 -25.33
CA LYS A 226 0.55 12.23 -26.75
C LYS A 226 -0.61 11.27 -26.98
N ALA A 227 -1.36 11.51 -28.05
CA ALA A 227 -2.25 10.52 -28.68
C ALA A 227 -1.61 10.08 -30.00
N GLY A 228 -0.98 8.91 -30.02
CA GLY A 228 -0.13 8.49 -31.12
C GLY A 228 1.01 9.49 -31.38
N SER A 229 1.03 10.13 -32.55
CA SER A 229 2.03 11.16 -32.89
C SER A 229 1.61 12.59 -32.53
N LYS A 230 0.34 12.82 -32.15
CA LYS A 230 -0.19 14.14 -31.81
C LYS A 230 0.16 14.47 -30.36
N VAL A 231 0.91 15.55 -30.15
CA VAL A 231 1.15 16.12 -28.81
C VAL A 231 -0.10 16.86 -28.34
N LEU A 232 -0.60 16.49 -27.17
CA LEU A 232 -1.78 17.10 -26.54
C LEU A 232 -1.38 18.20 -25.55
N THR A 233 -0.35 17.96 -24.75
CA THR A 233 0.26 18.95 -23.85
C THR A 233 1.72 18.60 -23.61
N LYS A 234 2.54 19.59 -23.26
CA LYS A 234 3.91 19.40 -22.79
C LYS A 234 4.34 20.59 -21.96
N GLY A 235 5.32 20.38 -21.11
CA GLY A 235 5.89 21.44 -20.28
C GLY A 235 7.00 20.93 -19.38
N SER A 236 7.37 21.78 -18.44
CA SER A 236 8.37 21.49 -17.42
C SER A 236 7.95 22.06 -16.07
N PHE A 237 8.50 21.52 -14.99
CA PHE A 237 8.26 22.01 -13.64
C PHE A 237 9.42 21.66 -12.71
N ASP A 238 9.60 22.47 -11.68
CA ASP A 238 10.56 22.22 -10.60
C ASP A 238 9.84 21.72 -9.35
N VAL A 239 10.53 20.88 -8.58
CA VAL A 239 9.97 20.29 -7.37
C VAL A 239 10.73 20.75 -6.13
N THR A 240 10.01 21.17 -5.10
CA THR A 240 10.54 21.49 -3.77
C THR A 240 9.99 20.53 -2.70
N GLY A 241 10.59 20.55 -1.52
CA GLY A 241 10.14 19.79 -0.36
C GLY A 241 11.31 19.34 0.52
N LYS A 242 11.04 19.13 1.81
CA LYS A 242 12.06 18.63 2.75
C LYS A 242 12.22 17.11 2.70
N VAL A 243 11.10 16.39 2.54
CA VAL A 243 11.08 14.92 2.61
C VAL A 243 10.40 14.30 1.39
N HIS A 244 10.95 13.18 0.92
CA HIS A 244 10.36 12.41 -0.18
C HIS A 244 9.39 11.36 0.38
N GLN A 245 8.13 11.76 0.56
CA GLN A 245 7.06 10.83 0.93
C GLN A 245 6.68 9.95 -0.26
N LEU A 246 6.25 8.72 0.03
CA LEU A 246 5.89 7.74 -0.99
C LEU A 246 4.44 7.30 -0.86
N PHE A 247 3.72 7.42 -1.97
CA PHE A 247 2.49 6.70 -2.23
C PHE A 247 2.80 5.42 -3.01
N ILE A 248 2.69 4.28 -2.32
CA ILE A 248 2.83 2.94 -2.93
C ILE A 248 1.45 2.40 -3.31
N ARG A 249 0.54 2.37 -2.34
CA ARG A 249 -0.88 2.03 -2.49
C ARG A 249 -1.63 2.50 -1.26
N THR A 250 -2.95 2.66 -1.36
CA THR A 250 -3.82 3.14 -0.28
C THR A 250 -3.57 2.48 1.09
N MET A 251 -3.28 1.18 1.10
CA MET A 251 -3.06 0.38 2.32
C MET A 251 -1.63 0.44 2.87
N ILE A 252 -0.67 0.94 2.09
CA ILE A 252 0.72 1.11 2.53
C ILE A 252 0.86 2.52 3.07
N ARG A 253 1.21 2.63 4.35
CA ARG A 253 1.23 3.89 5.11
C ARG A 253 2.63 4.19 5.60
N ASN A 254 2.85 5.46 5.96
CA ASN A 254 4.08 5.91 6.60
C ASN A 254 5.35 5.64 5.77
N ALA A 255 5.23 5.61 4.43
CA ALA A 255 6.32 5.29 3.53
C ALA A 255 7.04 6.57 3.07
N ARG A 256 8.37 6.59 3.19
CA ARG A 256 9.21 7.73 2.77
C ARG A 256 10.68 7.33 2.62
N ASP A 257 11.41 8.12 1.85
CA ASP A 257 12.86 8.12 1.76
C ASP A 257 13.50 8.75 3.02
N LEU A 258 14.71 8.31 3.38
CA LEU A 258 15.55 8.94 4.40
C LEU A 258 16.54 9.97 3.82
N GLY A 259 16.55 10.17 2.51
CA GLY A 259 17.32 11.24 1.85
C GLY A 259 16.79 12.64 2.13
N GLY A 260 17.63 13.64 1.83
CA GLY A 260 17.29 15.07 1.91
C GLY A 260 17.74 15.78 3.17
N TRP A 261 17.89 15.05 4.28
CA TRP A 261 18.33 15.62 5.55
C TRP A 261 19.75 16.17 5.46
N LYS A 262 19.98 17.30 6.16
CA LYS A 262 21.29 17.94 6.25
C LYS A 262 22.07 17.35 7.42
N THR A 263 23.36 17.20 7.24
CA THR A 263 24.28 16.81 8.32
C THR A 263 24.84 18.05 9.02
N GLU A 264 25.36 17.87 10.24
CA GLU A 264 26.01 18.96 10.99
C GLU A 264 27.20 19.57 10.23
N ASP A 265 27.87 18.79 9.37
CA ASP A 265 28.97 19.25 8.50
C ASP A 265 28.51 19.81 7.14
N GLY A 266 27.19 19.97 6.94
CA GLY A 266 26.60 20.66 5.79
C GLY A 266 26.37 19.80 4.54
N LYS A 267 26.71 18.52 4.57
CA LYS A 267 26.39 17.56 3.50
C LYS A 267 24.91 17.21 3.49
N THR A 268 24.48 16.49 2.45
CA THR A 268 23.10 16.01 2.33
C THR A 268 23.06 14.49 2.20
N VAL A 269 22.12 13.88 2.92
CA VAL A 269 21.81 12.46 2.75
C VAL A 269 21.21 12.25 1.36
N LYS A 270 21.79 11.35 0.57
CA LYS A 270 21.33 11.01 -0.78
C LYS A 270 19.94 10.40 -0.74
N TYR A 271 19.08 10.89 -1.62
CA TYR A 271 17.81 10.24 -1.92
C TYR A 271 18.02 8.90 -2.63
N ARG A 272 16.96 8.10 -2.58
CA ARG A 272 16.70 6.85 -3.32
C ARG A 272 17.61 5.70 -3.01
N MET A 273 18.11 5.66 -1.78
CA MET A 273 18.98 4.57 -1.31
C MET A 273 18.39 3.85 -0.12
N VAL A 274 17.77 4.58 0.82
CA VAL A 274 17.23 4.00 2.04
C VAL A 274 15.84 4.56 2.29
N TYR A 275 14.85 3.69 2.20
CA TYR A 275 13.45 3.97 2.42
C TYR A 275 12.95 3.25 3.67
N ARG A 276 11.97 3.84 4.33
CA ARG A 276 11.28 3.25 5.47
C ARG A 276 9.76 3.25 5.26
N GLY A 277 9.06 2.39 5.98
CA GLY A 277 7.63 2.60 6.20
C GLY A 277 6.89 1.42 6.80
N GLY A 278 5.57 1.39 6.57
CA GLY A 278 4.70 0.30 6.99
C GLY A 278 4.91 -0.99 6.19
N ARG A 279 4.29 -2.06 6.67
CA ARG A 279 4.43 -3.42 6.13
C ARG A 279 4.15 -3.53 4.63
N LEU A 280 4.93 -4.37 3.94
CA LEU A 280 4.79 -4.67 2.51
C LEU A 280 4.22 -6.08 2.26
N GLU A 281 3.10 -6.46 2.89
CA GLU A 281 2.47 -7.75 2.59
C GLU A 281 1.82 -7.72 1.19
N SER A 282 1.90 -8.82 0.44
CA SER A 282 1.47 -8.83 -0.97
C SER A 282 0.01 -8.45 -1.17
N THR A 283 -0.87 -8.79 -0.23
CA THR A 283 -2.31 -8.47 -0.23
C THR A 283 -2.53 -6.96 -0.13
N TYR A 284 -1.73 -6.28 0.71
CA TYR A 284 -1.75 -4.82 0.85
C TYR A 284 -1.07 -4.09 -0.30
N VAL A 285 0.02 -4.63 -0.85
CA VAL A 285 0.76 -4.00 -1.95
C VAL A 285 0.00 -4.14 -3.28
N GLY A 286 -0.58 -5.31 -3.57
CA GLY A 286 -1.29 -5.57 -4.82
C GLY A 286 -0.44 -5.36 -6.08
N LYS A 287 -1.06 -5.38 -7.27
CA LYS A 287 -0.36 -5.16 -8.55
C LYS A 287 0.19 -3.73 -8.67
N THR A 288 -0.62 -2.73 -8.32
CA THR A 288 -0.27 -1.31 -8.46
C THR A 288 0.86 -0.89 -7.50
N GLY A 289 0.84 -1.35 -6.25
CA GLY A 289 1.93 -1.10 -5.32
C GLY A 289 3.23 -1.79 -5.72
N LYS A 290 3.15 -2.98 -6.35
CA LYS A 290 4.34 -3.66 -6.88
C LYS A 290 4.98 -2.83 -8.00
N VAL A 291 4.17 -2.24 -8.87
CA VAL A 291 4.66 -1.30 -9.90
C VAL A 291 5.30 -0.09 -9.22
N ALA A 292 4.63 0.55 -8.26
CA ALA A 292 5.18 1.72 -7.55
C ALA A 292 6.55 1.44 -6.91
N LEU A 293 6.72 0.31 -6.20
CA LEU A 293 8.00 -0.06 -5.58
C LEU A 293 9.11 -0.29 -6.62
N LYS A 294 8.82 -0.97 -7.73
CA LYS A 294 9.77 -1.17 -8.82
C LYS A 294 10.15 0.13 -9.50
N THR A 295 9.17 1.01 -9.67
CA THR A 295 9.32 2.35 -10.25
C THR A 295 10.20 3.26 -9.37
N GLU A 296 10.11 3.14 -8.04
CA GLU A 296 11.05 3.78 -7.12
C GLU A 296 12.47 3.17 -7.18
N GLY A 297 12.63 2.01 -7.82
CA GLY A 297 13.90 1.33 -7.96
C GLY A 297 14.34 0.58 -6.71
N ILE A 298 13.39 0.28 -5.82
CA ILE A 298 13.65 -0.54 -4.61
C ILE A 298 14.02 -1.95 -5.05
N LYS A 299 15.09 -2.49 -4.46
CA LYS A 299 15.68 -3.80 -4.81
C LYS A 299 15.95 -4.69 -3.61
N ALA A 300 15.70 -4.19 -2.41
CA ALA A 300 15.98 -4.92 -1.18
C ALA A 300 14.91 -4.62 -0.13
N GLN A 301 14.57 -5.62 0.66
CA GLN A 301 13.56 -5.54 1.71
C GLN A 301 14.14 -6.04 3.04
N LEU A 302 13.99 -5.22 4.08
CA LEU A 302 14.31 -5.58 5.45
C LEU A 302 13.03 -5.58 6.30
N ASP A 303 12.51 -6.78 6.60
CA ASP A 303 11.27 -6.96 7.38
C ASP A 303 11.60 -7.24 8.85
N LEU A 304 11.57 -6.20 9.68
CA LEU A 304 11.91 -6.25 11.10
C LEU A 304 10.90 -7.03 11.96
N ARG A 305 9.85 -7.59 11.36
CA ARG A 305 8.87 -8.37 12.09
C ARG A 305 9.39 -9.76 12.43
N GLY A 306 10.15 -10.37 11.52
CA GLY A 306 10.45 -11.81 11.52
C GLY A 306 9.27 -12.67 11.98
N HIS A 307 9.52 -13.89 12.44
CA HIS A 307 8.55 -14.66 13.19
C HIS A 307 9.20 -15.33 14.39
N THR A 308 8.49 -15.32 15.52
CA THR A 308 8.74 -16.22 16.65
C THR A 308 7.45 -16.90 17.12
N LYS A 309 7.44 -18.23 16.92
CA LYS A 309 6.69 -19.33 17.55
C LYS A 309 5.27 -19.74 17.09
N SER A 310 5.24 -21.05 16.76
CA SER A 310 4.16 -22.05 16.76
C SER A 310 3.14 -22.06 15.61
N GLY A 311 3.43 -22.88 14.59
CA GLY A 311 2.40 -23.65 13.88
C GLY A 311 1.66 -22.98 12.72
N ALA A 312 1.91 -21.71 12.43
CA ALA A 312 1.28 -21.02 11.29
C ALA A 312 2.04 -21.19 9.95
N GLU A 313 3.17 -21.90 9.95
CA GLU A 313 3.95 -22.18 8.74
C GLU A 313 3.19 -23.06 7.74
N GLU A 314 2.29 -23.92 8.22
CA GLU A 314 1.57 -24.89 7.38
C GLU A 314 0.36 -24.30 6.62
N PHE A 315 -0.07 -23.08 6.96
CA PHE A 315 -1.32 -22.49 6.43
C PHE A 315 -1.15 -21.16 5.70
N MET A 316 0.00 -20.49 5.82
CA MET A 316 0.21 -19.19 5.18
C MET A 316 0.80 -19.36 3.78
N LYS A 317 0.15 -18.76 2.78
CA LYS A 317 0.71 -18.67 1.44
C LYS A 317 2.01 -17.86 1.49
N LYS A 318 3.00 -18.22 0.66
CA LYS A 318 4.32 -17.55 0.56
C LYS A 318 4.17 -16.03 0.47
N GLU A 319 3.14 -15.57 -0.23
CA GLU A 319 2.85 -14.17 -0.52
C GLU A 319 2.34 -13.39 0.71
N GLU A 320 1.93 -14.07 1.78
CA GLU A 320 1.37 -13.46 3.00
C GLU A 320 2.34 -13.52 4.19
N SER A 321 3.49 -14.20 4.03
CA SER A 321 4.43 -14.43 5.12
C SER A 321 5.55 -13.38 5.16
N PRO A 322 5.90 -12.85 6.36
CA PRO A 322 7.03 -11.93 6.55
C PRO A 322 8.39 -12.62 6.42
N LEU A 323 8.43 -13.91 6.12
CA LEU A 323 9.66 -14.67 5.87
C LEU A 323 10.03 -14.78 4.39
N TYR A 324 9.22 -14.21 3.50
CA TYR A 324 9.49 -14.22 2.07
C TYR A 324 9.55 -12.82 1.50
N PRO A 325 10.44 -12.59 0.51
CA PRO A 325 10.51 -11.30 -0.15
C PRO A 325 9.26 -11.04 -0.97
N LEU A 326 8.89 -9.77 -1.08
CA LEU A 326 7.79 -9.32 -1.92
C LEU A 326 8.00 -9.61 -3.42
N PHE A 327 9.27 -9.67 -3.84
CA PHE A 327 9.69 -10.00 -5.20
C PHE A 327 10.80 -11.06 -5.17
N GLU A 328 10.83 -11.94 -6.17
CA GLU A 328 11.83 -13.01 -6.23
C GLU A 328 13.26 -12.50 -6.40
N ASP A 329 13.43 -11.34 -7.03
CA ASP A 329 14.72 -10.70 -7.32
C ASP A 329 15.21 -9.75 -6.21
N PHE A 330 14.49 -9.66 -5.09
CA PHE A 330 14.88 -8.80 -3.97
C PHE A 330 15.91 -9.48 -3.07
N GLU A 331 16.89 -8.68 -2.65
CA GLU A 331 17.68 -9.03 -1.47
C GLU A 331 16.81 -8.91 -0.24
N PHE A 332 16.93 -9.86 0.69
CA PHE A 332 15.95 -9.99 1.76
C PHE A 332 16.60 -10.37 3.09
N LEU A 333 16.17 -9.68 4.15
CA LEU A 333 16.49 -10.03 5.51
C LEU A 333 15.24 -9.80 6.38
N ALA A 334 14.91 -10.76 7.25
CA ALA A 334 13.76 -10.67 8.13
C ALA A 334 14.10 -11.10 9.56
N PRO A 335 14.79 -10.25 10.34
CA PRO A 335 15.14 -10.58 11.71
C PRO A 335 13.88 -10.49 12.59
N SER A 336 13.67 -11.47 13.47
CA SER A 336 12.55 -11.47 14.42
C SER A 336 12.85 -10.54 15.59
N ILE A 337 12.45 -9.28 15.46
CA ILE A 337 12.59 -8.25 16.50
C ILE A 337 11.20 -7.99 17.06
N GLU A 338 11.01 -8.23 18.35
CA GLU A 338 9.70 -8.08 18.99
C GLU A 338 9.41 -6.60 19.26
N GLU A 339 10.36 -5.93 19.92
CA GLU A 339 10.19 -4.59 20.47
C GLU A 339 11.12 -3.56 19.81
N GLY A 340 10.71 -2.29 19.85
CA GLY A 340 11.51 -1.18 19.33
C GLY A 340 12.35 -0.49 20.42
N TYR A 341 12.94 0.64 20.04
CA TYR A 341 13.53 1.62 20.94
C TYR A 341 14.66 1.07 21.82
N SER A 342 14.70 1.46 23.10
CA SER A 342 15.76 1.08 24.04
C SER A 342 15.88 -0.44 24.21
N GLN A 343 14.77 -1.18 24.20
CA GLN A 343 14.79 -2.65 24.28
C GLN A 343 15.51 -3.25 23.06
N MET A 344 15.21 -2.78 21.85
CA MET A 344 15.92 -3.21 20.65
C MET A 344 17.43 -2.92 20.74
N LEU A 345 17.81 -1.76 21.28
CA LEU A 345 19.22 -1.37 21.38
C LEU A 345 19.99 -2.14 22.46
N ASN A 346 19.33 -2.51 23.56
CA ASN A 346 19.95 -3.19 24.69
C ASN A 346 19.92 -4.72 24.54
N ASP A 347 18.78 -5.29 24.14
CA ASP A 347 18.50 -6.72 24.24
C ASP A 347 18.70 -7.45 22.90
N ASP A 348 18.50 -6.76 21.77
CA ASP A 348 18.56 -7.33 20.41
C ASP A 348 19.81 -6.87 19.61
N LYS A 349 20.93 -6.59 20.29
CA LYS A 349 22.18 -6.06 19.70
C LYS A 349 22.64 -6.79 18.42
N GLU A 350 22.62 -8.13 18.42
CA GLU A 350 23.03 -8.92 17.25
C GLU A 350 22.05 -8.75 16.07
N LYS A 351 20.74 -8.69 16.31
CA LYS A 351 19.76 -8.44 15.24
C LYS A 351 19.85 -7.01 14.73
N THR A 352 20.08 -6.05 15.62
CA THR A 352 20.34 -4.65 15.26
C THR A 352 21.59 -4.55 14.39
N ARG A 353 22.68 -5.25 14.73
CA ARG A 353 23.89 -5.35 13.91
C ARG A 353 23.58 -5.91 12.52
N GLN A 354 22.82 -7.00 12.42
CA GLN A 354 22.43 -7.59 11.14
C GLN A 354 21.62 -6.62 10.27
N CYS A 355 20.67 -5.87 10.88
CA CYS A 355 19.89 -4.85 10.17
C CYS A 355 20.78 -3.75 9.58
N MET A 356 21.68 -3.19 10.40
CA MET A 356 22.58 -2.11 9.97
C MET A 356 23.56 -2.59 8.90
N GLN A 357 24.16 -3.77 9.09
CA GLN A 357 25.05 -4.37 8.07
C GLN A 357 24.32 -4.60 6.75
N PHE A 358 23.08 -5.11 6.80
CA PHE A 358 22.29 -5.33 5.58
C PHE A 358 22.04 -4.01 4.84
N ILE A 359 21.67 -2.93 5.54
CA ILE A 359 21.51 -1.60 4.93
C ILE A 359 22.82 -1.14 4.29
N PHE A 360 23.96 -1.30 4.99
CA PHE A 360 25.27 -0.87 4.49
C PHE A 360 25.67 -1.64 3.24
N ASP A 361 25.51 -2.97 3.25
CA ASP A 361 25.80 -3.85 2.11
C ASP A 361 24.93 -3.52 0.90
N MET A 362 23.64 -3.23 1.12
CA MET A 362 22.72 -2.91 0.04
C MET A 362 23.04 -1.55 -0.59
N VAL A 363 23.37 -0.55 0.23
CA VAL A 363 23.83 0.75 -0.25
C VAL A 363 25.12 0.61 -1.06
N ASP A 364 26.08 -0.18 -0.58
CA ASP A 364 27.33 -0.44 -1.29
C ASP A 364 27.12 -1.13 -2.65
N LYS A 365 26.16 -2.05 -2.72
CA LYS A 365 25.75 -2.73 -3.96
C LYS A 365 24.86 -1.88 -4.87
N ASN A 366 24.59 -0.63 -4.51
CA ASN A 366 23.64 0.25 -5.20
C ASN A 366 22.24 -0.39 -5.37
N LYS A 367 21.77 -1.04 -4.30
CA LYS A 367 20.46 -1.69 -4.20
C LYS A 367 19.61 -0.94 -3.17
N PRO A 368 18.70 -0.06 -3.60
CA PRO A 368 17.89 0.70 -2.65
C PRO A 368 17.06 -0.20 -1.75
N VAL A 369 17.12 0.05 -0.44
CA VAL A 369 16.46 -0.74 0.61
C VAL A 369 15.15 -0.09 1.02
N TYR A 370 14.10 -0.90 1.18
CA TYR A 370 12.93 -0.52 1.96
C TYR A 370 12.87 -1.37 3.23
N PHE A 371 12.98 -0.75 4.39
CA PHE A 371 12.90 -1.44 5.67
C PHE A 371 11.63 -1.08 6.44
N HIS A 372 11.01 -2.07 7.08
CA HIS A 372 9.71 -1.90 7.69
C HIS A 372 9.46 -2.80 8.89
N CYS A 373 8.45 -2.43 9.68
CA CYS A 373 7.80 -3.30 10.65
C CYS A 373 6.29 -3.34 10.32
N SER A 374 5.40 -3.48 11.31
CA SER A 374 3.95 -3.47 11.05
C SER A 374 3.43 -2.09 10.62
N LEU A 375 3.87 -1.03 11.32
CA LEU A 375 3.38 0.35 11.15
C LEU A 375 4.46 1.31 10.62
N GLY A 376 5.71 0.84 10.55
CA GLY A 376 6.85 1.68 10.21
C GLY A 376 7.24 2.67 11.30
N ARG A 377 6.87 2.40 12.56
CA ARG A 377 7.03 3.32 13.70
C ARG A 377 8.17 2.96 14.63
N ASP A 378 8.01 1.87 15.38
CA ASP A 378 8.82 1.64 16.58
C ASP A 378 10.19 1.03 16.24
N ARG A 379 10.22 -0.23 15.81
CA ARG A 379 11.43 -0.92 15.28
C ARG A 379 12.05 -0.17 14.09
N THR A 380 11.20 0.25 13.14
CA THR A 380 11.62 1.05 11.98
C THR A 380 12.18 2.41 12.42
N GLY A 381 11.57 3.09 13.38
CA GLY A 381 12.09 4.38 13.88
C GLY A 381 13.45 4.23 14.55
N THR A 382 13.69 3.10 15.21
CA THR A 382 14.98 2.80 15.85
C THR A 382 16.09 2.62 14.80
N ILE A 383 15.83 1.85 13.75
CA ILE A 383 16.78 1.69 12.63
C ILE A 383 16.97 3.00 11.86
N ALA A 384 15.91 3.79 11.65
CA ALA A 384 16.02 5.11 11.01
C ALA A 384 16.89 6.07 11.84
N MET A 385 16.73 6.08 13.16
CA MET A 385 17.54 6.88 14.09
C MET A 385 19.02 6.53 14.00
N LEU A 386 19.36 5.23 14.03
CA LEU A 386 20.75 4.79 13.85
C LEU A 386 21.29 5.15 12.46
N THR A 387 20.48 5.02 11.42
CA THR A 387 20.87 5.29 10.03
C THR A 387 21.16 6.78 9.80
N LEU A 388 20.28 7.68 10.23
CA LEU A 388 20.49 9.12 10.10
C LEU A 388 21.57 9.63 11.07
N GLY A 389 21.58 9.10 12.29
CA GLY A 389 22.55 9.46 13.32
C GLY A 389 23.98 9.10 12.93
N ILE A 390 24.22 7.91 12.35
CA ILE A 390 25.56 7.57 11.86
C ILE A 390 25.98 8.48 10.69
N LEU A 391 25.04 8.97 9.88
CA LEU A 391 25.31 9.91 8.80
C LEU A 391 25.61 11.34 9.30
N GLY A 392 25.35 11.64 10.57
CA GLY A 392 25.64 12.95 11.17
C GLY A 392 24.51 13.95 11.00
N VAL A 393 23.28 13.49 10.79
CA VAL A 393 22.09 14.34 10.85
C VAL A 393 21.87 14.78 12.30
N PRO A 394 21.57 16.08 12.57
CA PRO A 394 21.29 16.57 13.91
C PRO A 394 20.17 15.76 14.59
N GLU A 395 20.32 15.45 15.89
CA GLU A 395 19.34 14.62 16.61
C GLU A 395 17.93 15.25 16.60
N GLY A 396 17.83 16.58 16.64
CA GLY A 396 16.54 17.27 16.52
C GLY A 396 15.83 17.01 15.18
N ASP A 397 16.57 16.94 14.08
CA ASP A 397 16.04 16.62 12.75
C ASP A 397 15.63 15.14 12.66
N ILE A 398 16.39 14.25 13.30
CA ILE A 398 16.02 12.82 13.42
C ILE A 398 14.73 12.67 14.24
N SER A 399 14.55 13.47 15.29
CA SER A 399 13.32 13.51 16.08
C SER A 399 12.13 14.02 15.24
N GLN A 400 12.31 15.07 14.42
CA GLN A 400 11.29 15.49 13.46
C GLN A 400 10.93 14.36 12.48
N GLU A 401 11.92 13.67 11.91
CA GLU A 401 11.71 12.57 10.96
C GLU A 401 10.86 11.45 11.58
N TYR A 402 11.16 11.08 12.83
CA TYR A 402 10.40 10.07 13.54
C TYR A 402 8.96 10.55 13.82
N GLU A 403 8.76 11.81 14.23
CA GLU A 403 7.45 12.44 14.48
C GLU A 403 6.51 12.34 13.28
N LEU A 404 7.03 12.40 12.04
CA LEU A 404 6.21 12.25 10.83
C LEU A 404 5.37 10.97 10.81
N THR A 405 5.78 9.97 11.58
CA THR A 405 5.01 8.76 11.79
C THR A 405 3.60 9.05 12.32
N GLN A 406 3.39 10.09 13.13
CA GLN A 406 2.08 10.44 13.69
C GLN A 406 1.04 10.88 12.65
N PHE A 407 1.45 11.24 11.43
CA PHE A 407 0.53 11.57 10.33
C PHE A 407 -0.12 10.33 9.70
N ALA A 408 0.43 9.13 9.93
CA ALA A 408 -0.15 7.91 9.42
C ALA A 408 -1.26 7.42 10.38
N PRO A 409 -2.44 7.02 9.86
CA PRO A 409 -3.54 6.46 10.63
C PRO A 409 -3.22 5.02 10.95
N HIS A 410 -2.28 4.84 11.87
CA HIS A 410 -2.20 3.61 12.62
C HIS A 410 -3.47 3.56 13.47
N GLY A 411 -4.16 2.42 13.51
CA GLY A 411 -5.45 2.24 14.19
C GLY A 411 -5.41 2.47 15.71
N TYR A 412 -5.11 3.69 16.16
CA TYR A 412 -5.15 4.17 17.53
C TYR A 412 -6.53 4.72 17.89
N ALA A 413 -7.59 4.07 17.40
CA ALA A 413 -8.86 4.11 18.11
C ALA A 413 -8.81 3.02 19.19
N THR A 414 -7.94 3.18 20.18
CA THR A 414 -8.19 2.52 21.46
C THR A 414 -9.05 3.47 22.26
N SER A 415 -10.16 2.94 22.75
CA SER A 415 -11.13 3.49 23.71
C SER A 415 -10.55 4.14 24.98
N ASP A 416 -9.22 4.14 25.14
CA ASP A 416 -8.53 4.46 26.39
C ASP A 416 -7.64 5.69 26.13
N GLY A 417 -8.17 6.86 26.49
CA GLY A 417 -7.57 8.18 26.27
C GLY A 417 -6.11 8.29 26.71
N GLU A 418 -5.35 9.09 25.96
CA GLU A 418 -4.08 9.76 26.29
C GLU A 418 -2.85 8.94 26.74
N ASN A 419 -3.00 7.78 27.37
CA ASN A 419 -1.92 7.13 28.13
C ASN A 419 -0.90 6.35 27.26
N THR A 420 -1.35 5.69 26.18
CA THR A 420 -0.47 4.90 25.29
C THR A 420 0.46 5.76 24.42
N LYS A 421 0.10 7.03 24.22
CA LYS A 421 0.89 8.00 23.43
C LYS A 421 2.13 8.44 24.21
N MET A 422 1.94 8.76 25.49
CA MET A 422 3.03 9.14 26.40
C MET A 422 4.05 8.00 26.56
N THR A 423 3.60 6.74 26.66
CA THR A 423 4.49 5.58 26.78
C THR A 423 5.46 5.45 25.60
N ARG A 424 4.98 5.54 24.35
CA ARG A 424 5.86 5.36 23.17
C ARG A 424 6.77 6.56 22.90
N SER A 425 6.33 7.76 23.27
CA SER A 425 7.15 8.96 23.31
C SER A 425 8.32 8.81 24.29
N ILE A 426 8.04 8.27 25.49
CA ILE A 426 9.04 7.94 26.49
C ILE A 426 10.01 6.88 25.95
N ASP A 427 9.52 5.88 25.21
CA ASP A 427 10.38 4.81 24.69
C ASP A 427 11.38 5.31 23.63
N TYR A 428 10.97 6.13 22.66
CA TYR A 428 11.93 6.73 21.69
C TYR A 428 12.98 7.57 22.41
N LYS A 429 12.57 8.44 23.35
CA LYS A 429 13.51 9.21 24.17
C LYS A 429 14.47 8.29 24.93
N GLY A 430 13.97 7.15 25.42
CA GLY A 430 14.79 6.09 26.00
C GLY A 430 15.85 5.54 25.02
N ALA A 431 15.49 5.33 23.76
CA ALA A 431 16.44 4.88 22.73
C ALA A 431 17.52 5.95 22.44
N ALA A 432 17.12 7.21 22.29
CA ALA A 432 18.05 8.31 22.11
C ALA A 432 19.01 8.44 23.31
N ASN A 433 18.49 8.28 24.55
CA ASN A 433 19.31 8.29 25.76
C ASN A 433 20.31 7.13 25.81
N VAL A 434 19.95 5.93 25.33
CA VAL A 434 20.91 4.83 25.20
C VAL A 434 22.07 5.27 24.31
N ILE A 435 21.80 5.85 23.14
CA ILE A 435 22.84 6.33 22.20
C ILE A 435 23.69 7.45 22.81
N TRP A 436 23.06 8.43 23.48
CA TRP A 436 23.80 9.47 24.18
C TRP A 436 24.70 8.92 25.29
N GLY A 437 24.34 7.79 25.91
CA GLY A 437 25.20 7.07 26.83
C GLY A 437 26.51 6.57 26.21
N TYR A 438 26.53 6.28 24.91
CA TYR A 438 27.75 5.91 24.17
C TYR A 438 28.55 7.13 23.69
N ALA A 439 27.92 8.30 23.57
CA ALA A 439 28.57 9.50 23.04
C ALA A 439 29.64 10.08 23.98
N GLY A 440 29.52 9.84 25.29
CA GLY A 440 30.39 10.48 26.29
C GLY A 440 30.21 12.00 26.24
N SER A 441 31.28 12.72 25.87
CA SER A 441 31.24 14.19 25.66
C SER A 441 31.15 14.60 24.18
N GLY A 442 30.93 13.64 23.27
CA GLY A 442 30.85 13.85 21.83
C GLY A 442 29.44 14.22 21.34
N SER A 443 29.24 14.12 20.04
CA SER A 443 27.95 14.34 19.37
C SER A 443 27.05 13.09 19.40
N PHE A 444 25.80 13.23 18.93
CA PHE A 444 24.92 12.08 18.75
C PHE A 444 25.52 11.07 17.76
N GLN A 445 26.18 11.56 16.70
CA GLN A 445 26.89 10.73 15.74
C GLN A 445 28.02 9.92 16.40
N ASP A 446 28.76 10.52 17.34
CA ASP A 446 29.80 9.81 18.08
C ASP A 446 29.21 8.67 18.91
N GLY A 447 28.05 8.91 19.53
CA GLY A 447 27.29 7.87 20.25
C GLY A 447 26.83 6.74 19.34
N VAL A 448 26.26 7.06 18.18
CA VAL A 448 25.86 6.03 17.20
C VAL A 448 27.08 5.26 16.70
N ASN A 449 28.19 5.94 16.39
CA ASN A 449 29.43 5.30 15.94
C ASN A 449 29.95 4.32 16.99
N ALA A 450 30.04 4.76 18.26
CA ALA A 450 30.50 3.92 19.36
C ALA A 450 29.56 2.71 19.60
N TYR A 451 28.24 2.91 19.55
CA TYR A 451 27.27 1.81 19.64
C TYR A 451 27.44 0.80 18.50
N LEU A 452 27.54 1.26 17.25
CA LEU A 452 27.70 0.37 16.09
C LEU A 452 29.00 -0.44 16.15
N LEU A 453 30.10 0.18 16.59
CA LEU A 453 31.37 -0.52 16.82
C LEU A 453 31.24 -1.58 17.93
N GLU A 454 30.57 -1.23 19.04
CA GLU A 454 30.38 -2.15 20.18
C GLU A 454 29.56 -3.38 19.77
N ILE A 455 28.52 -3.21 18.96
CA ILE A 455 27.73 -4.34 18.45
C ILE A 455 28.42 -5.06 17.28
N GLY A 456 29.60 -4.65 16.82
CA GLY A 456 30.41 -5.39 15.86
C GLY A 456 30.29 -4.98 14.40
N ILE A 457 29.81 -3.78 14.09
CA ILE A 457 29.99 -3.17 12.75
C ILE A 457 31.41 -2.59 12.67
N SER A 458 32.12 -2.80 11.57
CA SER A 458 33.48 -2.29 11.43
C SER A 458 33.51 -0.79 11.11
N GLN A 459 34.57 -0.08 11.55
CA GLN A 459 34.77 1.33 11.16
C GLN A 459 34.86 1.48 9.64
N ALA A 460 35.45 0.50 8.94
CA ALA A 460 35.55 0.52 7.49
C ALA A 460 34.17 0.48 6.81
N ASP A 461 33.23 -0.30 7.32
CA ASP A 461 31.86 -0.35 6.80
C ASP A 461 31.09 0.95 7.07
N ILE A 462 31.28 1.55 8.26
CA ILE A 462 30.71 2.86 8.61
C ILE A 462 31.23 3.94 7.65
N ASP A 463 32.53 4.00 7.43
CA ASP A 463 33.16 5.01 6.57
C ASP A 463 32.70 4.85 5.12
N LYS A 464 32.57 3.60 4.65
CA LYS A 464 32.05 3.26 3.33
C LYS A 464 30.58 3.66 3.17
N PHE A 465 29.76 3.37 4.17
CA PHE A 465 28.35 3.76 4.19
C PHE A 465 28.18 5.28 4.12
N LYS A 466 28.90 6.02 4.98
CA LYS A 466 28.92 7.50 4.95
C LYS A 466 29.31 8.05 3.59
N LYS A 467 30.40 7.52 2.99
CA LYS A 467 30.85 7.92 1.65
C LYS A 467 29.78 7.67 0.57
N ASN A 468 29.06 6.56 0.66
CA ASN A 468 28.06 6.19 -0.33
C ASN A 468 26.75 6.97 -0.15
N MET A 469 26.42 7.41 1.07
CA MET A 469 25.16 8.09 1.39
C MET A 469 25.22 9.61 1.46
N LEU A 470 26.39 10.24 1.53
CA LEU A 470 26.51 11.70 1.63
C LEU A 470 26.97 12.33 0.32
N GLN A 471 26.41 13.50 -0.01
CA GLN A 471 26.78 14.32 -1.19
C GLN A 471 26.94 15.79 -0.84
#